data_AF-A0A832LFY9-F1
#
_entry.id   AF-A0A832LFY9-F1
#
_cell.length_a   1.000
_cell.length_b   1.000
_cell.length_c   1.000
_cell.angle_alpha   90.00
_cell.angle_beta   90.00
_cell.angle_gamma   90.00
#
_symmetry.space_group_name_H-M   'P 1'
#
loop_
_entity.id
_entity.type
_entity.pdbx_description
1 polymer ?
#
loop_
_entity_poly.entity_id
_entity_poly.type
_entity_poly.pdbx_seq_one_letter_code
_entity_poly.pdbx_strand_id
1 'polypeptide(L)'
;MLKETSKQELIGDLQRRVQDKILEPTNFELLKKLIEKADTLDEAIMIAELGTTYKRTGFHFDKRLEKMSDTIKYFKKNTQLSFTTDENKLHHKLIIGDNYPALLNLLIEYKGAVDVIYIDPPYNTGNPSYTRMISKTLLRNTVRLPARPCAPTLKRLDAITLTG
;
A
#
# COMPACT_ATOMS: atom_id res chain seq x y z
N MET A 1 -27.76 -9.86 -37.78
CA MET A 1 -28.70 -8.77 -37.48
C MET A 1 -27.94 -7.70 -36.74
N LEU A 2 -27.63 -6.59 -37.41
CA LEU A 2 -27.09 -5.39 -36.74
C LEU A 2 -28.27 -4.81 -35.94
N LYS A 3 -28.18 -4.79 -34.61
CA LYS A 3 -29.16 -4.06 -33.80
C LYS A 3 -29.00 -2.58 -34.15
N GLU A 4 -30.05 -1.95 -34.64
CA GLU A 4 -30.10 -0.50 -34.75
C GLU A 4 -30.05 0.08 -33.34
N THR A 5 -28.85 0.47 -32.90
CA THR A 5 -28.66 1.14 -31.62
C THR A 5 -29.40 2.46 -31.65
N SER A 6 -30.42 2.60 -30.81
CA SER A 6 -31.14 3.87 -30.69
C SER A 6 -30.50 4.77 -29.62
N LYS A 7 -30.73 6.08 -29.69
CA LYS A 7 -30.30 7.03 -28.64
C LYS A 7 -30.79 6.62 -27.24
N GLN A 8 -31.98 6.01 -27.16
CA GLN A 8 -32.52 5.53 -25.89
C GLN A 8 -31.76 4.32 -25.33
N GLU A 9 -31.26 3.44 -26.19
CA GLU A 9 -30.43 2.31 -25.77
C GLU A 9 -29.09 2.79 -25.19
N LEU A 10 -28.48 3.82 -25.79
CA LEU A 10 -27.24 4.43 -25.26
C LEU A 10 -27.46 5.05 -23.87
N ILE A 11 -28.57 5.77 -23.68
CA ILE A 11 -28.92 6.34 -22.37
C ILE A 11 -29.15 5.22 -21.33
N GLY A 12 -29.83 4.14 -21.72
CA GLY A 12 -30.05 2.97 -20.86
C GLY A 12 -28.75 2.27 -20.44
N ASP A 13 -27.78 2.15 -21.35
CA ASP A 13 -26.46 1.59 -21.02
C ASP A 13 -25.69 2.47 -20.04
N LEU A 14 -25.72 3.79 -20.24
CA LEU A 14 -25.11 4.75 -19.32
C LEU A 14 -25.77 4.72 -17.92
N GLN A 15 -27.09 4.52 -17.84
CA GLN A 15 -27.79 4.35 -16.55
C GLN A 15 -27.33 3.12 -15.79
N ARG A 16 -27.12 1.98 -16.47
CA ARG A 16 -26.56 0.78 -15.84
C ARG A 16 -25.16 1.05 -15.29
N ARG A 17 -24.32 1.76 -16.04
CA ARG A 17 -22.96 2.13 -15.59
C ARG A 17 -22.95 3.05 -14.36
N VAL A 18 -24.00 3.85 -14.14
CA VAL A 18 -24.19 4.60 -12.89
C VAL A 18 -24.56 3.67 -11.75
N GLN A 19 -25.44 2.70 -11.96
CA GLN A 19 -25.80 1.69 -10.95
C GLN A 19 -24.57 0.87 -10.51
N ASP A 20 -23.72 0.51 -11.46
CA ASP A 20 -22.46 -0.21 -11.22
C ASP A 20 -21.36 0.66 -10.59
N LYS A 21 -21.65 1.95 -10.29
CA LYS A 21 -20.71 2.95 -9.75
C LYS A 21 -19.47 3.18 -10.63
N ILE A 22 -19.59 2.89 -11.93
CA ILE A 22 -18.53 3.14 -12.93
C ILE A 22 -18.55 4.61 -13.34
N LEU A 23 -19.74 5.19 -13.49
CA LEU A 23 -19.97 6.57 -13.91
C LEU A 23 -20.61 7.39 -12.78
N GLU A 24 -20.08 8.58 -12.52
CA GLU A 24 -20.65 9.50 -11.52
C GLU A 24 -22.02 10.06 -12.00
N PRO A 25 -23.00 10.27 -11.09
CA PRO A 25 -24.32 10.77 -11.47
C PRO A 25 -24.29 12.12 -12.20
N THR A 26 -23.38 13.02 -11.81
CA THR A 26 -23.23 14.34 -12.44
C THR A 26 -22.71 14.23 -13.88
N ASN A 27 -21.81 13.28 -14.15
CA ASN A 27 -21.28 13.03 -15.49
C ASN A 27 -22.34 12.40 -16.39
N PHE A 28 -23.18 11.52 -15.83
CA PHE A 28 -24.32 10.95 -16.53
C PHE A 28 -25.31 12.01 -17.01
N GLU A 29 -25.67 12.98 -16.14
CA GLU A 29 -26.58 14.06 -16.52
C GLU A 29 -26.06 14.91 -17.69
N LEU A 30 -24.74 15.16 -17.73
CA LEU A 30 -24.11 15.86 -18.85
C LEU A 30 -24.16 15.02 -20.14
N LEU A 31 -23.78 13.74 -20.07
CA LEU A 31 -23.77 12.83 -21.22
C LEU A 31 -25.17 12.62 -21.79
N LYS A 32 -26.18 12.50 -20.92
CA LYS A 32 -27.59 12.41 -21.32
C LYS A 32 -28.01 13.63 -22.15
N LYS A 33 -27.72 14.85 -21.68
CA LYS A 33 -28.02 16.09 -22.41
C LYS A 33 -27.31 16.19 -23.76
N LEU A 34 -26.07 15.71 -23.84
CA LEU A 34 -25.30 15.73 -25.09
C LEU A 34 -25.86 14.71 -26.11
N ILE A 35 -26.23 13.51 -25.66
CA ILE A 35 -26.84 12.46 -26.51
C ILE A 35 -28.23 12.88 -27.01
N GLU A 36 -29.03 13.53 -26.17
CA GLU A 36 -30.35 14.06 -26.55
C GLU A 36 -30.23 15.17 -27.61
N LYS A 37 -29.16 15.98 -27.54
CA LYS A 37 -28.90 17.10 -28.47
C LYS A 37 -28.12 16.73 -29.74
N ALA A 38 -27.51 15.55 -29.80
CA ALA A 38 -26.75 15.11 -30.97
C ALA A 38 -27.65 15.07 -32.23
N ASP A 39 -27.15 15.56 -33.36
CA ASP A 39 -27.94 15.61 -34.60
C ASP A 39 -27.99 14.25 -35.29
N THR A 40 -26.89 13.50 -35.19
CA THR A 40 -26.73 12.17 -35.79
C THR A 40 -26.60 11.08 -34.73
N LEU A 41 -26.87 9.83 -35.14
CA LEU A 41 -26.67 8.68 -34.26
C LEU A 41 -25.17 8.45 -33.97
N ASP A 42 -24.31 8.65 -34.98
CA ASP A 42 -22.86 8.47 -34.84
C ASP A 42 -22.24 9.44 -33.83
N GLU A 43 -22.72 10.68 -33.80
CA GLU A 43 -22.32 11.67 -32.80
C GLU A 43 -22.71 11.23 -31.38
N ALA A 44 -23.92 10.68 -31.21
CA ALA A 44 -24.37 10.13 -29.93
C ALA A 44 -23.50 8.94 -29.47
N ILE A 45 -23.04 8.09 -30.39
CA ILE A 45 -22.12 6.99 -30.11
C ILE A 45 -20.76 7.51 -29.65
N MET A 46 -20.18 8.48 -30.36
CA MET A 46 -18.90 9.10 -29.98
C MET A 46 -18.95 9.78 -28.61
N ILE A 47 -20.05 10.47 -28.29
CA ILE A 47 -20.27 11.08 -26.97
C ILE A 47 -20.32 10.01 -25.87
N ALA A 48 -21.03 8.90 -26.12
CA ALA A 48 -21.13 7.79 -25.17
C ALA A 48 -19.77 7.10 -24.94
N GLU A 49 -18.99 6.89 -26.00
CA GLU A 49 -17.63 6.35 -25.90
C GLU A 49 -16.70 7.28 -25.12
N LEU A 50 -16.74 8.58 -25.40
CA LEU A 50 -15.92 9.57 -24.69
C LEU A 50 -16.24 9.61 -23.19
N GLY A 51 -17.52 9.53 -22.83
CA GLY A 51 -17.97 9.48 -21.44
C GLY A 51 -17.63 8.19 -20.70
N THR A 52 -17.36 7.10 -21.43
CA THR A 52 -17.14 5.76 -20.86
C THR A 52 -15.72 5.22 -21.02
N THR A 53 -14.85 5.95 -21.72
CA THR A 53 -13.43 5.60 -21.89
C THR A 53 -12.68 5.57 -20.54
N TYR A 54 -13.23 6.21 -19.50
CA TYR A 54 -12.65 6.18 -18.16
C TYR A 54 -12.93 4.85 -17.44
N LYS A 55 -12.12 3.84 -17.73
CA LYS A 55 -11.97 2.72 -16.80
C LYS A 55 -11.25 3.25 -15.56
N ARG A 56 -11.94 3.29 -14.41
CA ARG A 56 -11.30 3.45 -13.09
C ARG A 56 -10.37 2.25 -12.85
N THR A 57 -9.19 2.31 -13.43
CA THR A 57 -8.13 1.31 -13.26
C THR A 57 -7.33 1.74 -12.03
N GLY A 58 -7.73 1.22 -10.87
CA GLY A 58 -7.04 1.50 -9.62
C GLY A 58 -7.53 0.58 -8.53
N PHE A 59 -6.63 0.16 -7.65
CA PHE A 59 -7.01 -0.56 -6.45
C PHE A 59 -7.71 0.41 -5.48
N HIS A 60 -8.99 0.16 -5.22
CA HIS A 60 -9.70 0.79 -4.11
C HIS A 60 -9.54 -0.10 -2.88
N PHE A 61 -9.02 0.48 -1.80
CA PHE A 61 -8.97 -0.16 -0.50
C PHE A 61 -9.94 0.55 0.43
N ASP A 62 -10.51 -0.19 1.37
CA ASP A 62 -11.31 0.41 2.43
C ASP A 62 -10.48 1.41 3.24
N LYS A 63 -11.16 2.45 3.72
CA LYS A 63 -10.52 3.50 4.51
C LYS A 63 -9.91 2.86 5.77
N ARG A 64 -8.60 3.01 5.94
CA ARG A 64 -7.92 2.60 7.18
C ARG A 64 -8.54 3.37 8.36
N LEU A 65 -9.06 2.63 9.34
CA LEU A 65 -9.72 3.18 10.53
C LEU A 65 -8.73 3.51 11.66
N GLU A 66 -7.46 3.12 11.51
CA GLU A 66 -6.41 3.41 12.50
C GLU A 66 -6.13 4.90 12.55
N LYS A 67 -6.30 5.50 13.74
CA LYS A 67 -5.98 6.90 13.99
C LYS A 67 -4.48 7.02 14.23
N MET A 68 -3.81 7.90 13.50
CA MET A 68 -2.44 8.30 13.82
C MET A 68 -2.47 9.00 15.19
N SER A 69 -1.72 8.49 16.16
CA SER A 69 -1.52 9.14 17.46
C SER A 69 -0.41 10.18 17.37
N ASP A 70 -0.54 11.31 18.08
CA ASP A 70 0.51 12.35 18.17
C ASP A 70 1.74 11.92 19.01
N THR A 71 1.79 10.68 19.47
CA THR A 71 2.89 10.15 20.27
C THR A 71 4.14 9.98 19.43
N ILE A 72 5.15 10.81 19.70
CA ILE A 72 6.46 10.76 19.05
C ILE A 72 7.26 9.58 19.62
N LYS A 73 7.60 8.62 18.75
CA LYS A 73 8.55 7.54 19.06
C LYS A 73 9.95 7.97 18.64
N TYR A 74 10.95 7.73 19.48
CA TYR A 74 12.35 8.08 19.21
C TYR A 74 13.29 6.91 19.53
N PHE A 75 14.50 6.99 18.98
CA PHE A 75 15.53 5.98 19.15
C PHE A 75 16.31 6.15 20.45
N LYS A 76 16.40 5.09 21.25
CA LYS A 76 17.26 5.00 22.43
C LYS A 76 18.26 3.86 22.26
N LYS A 77 19.56 4.16 22.36
CA LYS A 77 20.61 3.15 22.30
C LYS A 77 20.49 2.19 23.49
N ASN A 78 20.53 0.89 23.22
CA ASN A 78 20.56 -0.16 24.21
C ASN A 78 22.00 -0.62 24.43
N THR A 79 22.58 -0.24 25.58
CA THR A 79 23.98 -0.53 25.92
C THR A 79 24.27 -2.00 26.16
N GLN A 80 23.26 -2.81 26.53
CA GLN A 80 23.47 -4.23 26.84
C GLN A 80 23.58 -5.09 25.57
N LEU A 81 22.88 -4.71 24.50
CA LEU A 81 22.87 -5.42 23.22
C LEU A 81 23.82 -4.80 22.19
N SER A 82 24.35 -3.61 22.46
CA SER A 82 25.35 -2.96 21.61
C SER A 82 26.74 -3.44 21.99
N PHE A 83 27.58 -3.74 20.99
CA PHE A 83 28.95 -4.15 21.22
C PHE A 83 29.87 -3.71 20.07
N THR A 84 31.15 -3.56 20.39
CA THR A 84 32.20 -3.26 19.42
C THR A 84 33.42 -4.08 19.79
N THR A 85 33.80 -4.97 18.89
CA THR A 85 34.97 -5.86 19.01
C THR A 85 36.10 -5.43 18.07
N ASP A 86 35.77 -4.73 16.98
CA ASP A 86 36.73 -4.21 16.00
C ASP A 86 36.19 -2.91 15.39
N GLU A 87 36.87 -1.80 15.63
CA GLU A 87 36.43 -0.47 15.17
C GLU A 87 36.56 -0.28 13.66
N ASN A 88 37.48 -1.03 13.02
CA ASN A 88 37.78 -0.94 11.59
C ASN A 88 36.80 -1.72 10.70
N LYS A 89 35.75 -2.30 11.29
CA LYS A 89 34.76 -3.13 10.60
C LYS A 89 33.46 -2.38 10.37
N LEU A 90 32.67 -2.93 9.46
CA LEU A 90 31.36 -2.40 9.08
C LEU A 90 30.48 -2.20 10.31
N HIS A 91 29.84 -1.04 10.35
CA HIS A 91 28.95 -0.67 11.42
C HIS A 91 27.52 -1.12 11.09
N HIS A 92 26.99 -2.06 11.87
CA HIS A 92 25.63 -2.54 11.71
C HIS A 92 24.71 -1.91 12.77
N LYS A 93 23.44 -1.66 12.41
CA LYS A 93 22.40 -1.20 13.33
C LYS A 93 21.29 -2.23 13.45
N LEU A 94 20.86 -2.53 14.66
CA LEU A 94 19.69 -3.35 14.97
C LEU A 94 18.64 -2.46 15.64
N ILE A 95 17.47 -2.32 15.02
CA ILE A 95 16.36 -1.53 15.58
C ILE A 95 15.29 -2.49 16.09
N ILE A 96 14.89 -2.31 17.35
CA ILE A 96 13.90 -3.14 18.04
C ILE A 96 12.66 -2.29 18.29
N GLY A 97 11.55 -2.67 17.64
CA GLY A 97 10.24 -2.03 17.77
C GLY A 97 9.41 -2.19 16.50
N ASP A 98 8.31 -1.46 16.41
CA ASP A 98 7.44 -1.49 15.23
C ASP A 98 8.12 -0.86 14.01
N ASN A 99 7.88 -1.44 12.84
CA ASN A 99 8.53 -1.05 11.58
C ASN A 99 8.14 0.38 11.12
N TYR A 100 6.87 0.76 11.25
CA TYR A 100 6.39 2.07 10.80
C TYR A 100 7.06 3.25 11.51
N PRO A 101 7.04 3.37 12.86
CA PRO A 101 7.74 4.44 13.56
C PRO A 101 9.27 4.36 13.41
N ALA A 102 9.84 3.16 13.22
CA ALA A 102 11.28 3.02 12.96
C ALA A 102 11.66 3.65 11.62
N LEU A 103 10.93 3.30 10.55
CA LEU A 103 11.17 3.83 9.21
C LEU A 103 10.94 5.36 9.16
N LEU A 104 9.92 5.86 9.87
CA LEU A 104 9.66 7.30 9.97
C LEU A 104 10.86 8.06 10.56
N ASN A 105 11.49 7.54 11.61
CA ASN A 105 12.70 8.13 12.19
C ASN A 105 13.92 7.98 11.26
N LEU A 106 14.06 6.83 10.58
CA LEU A 106 15.16 6.59 9.64
C LEU A 106 15.13 7.53 8.42
N LEU A 107 13.96 8.05 8.04
CA LEU A 107 13.84 9.04 6.96
C LEU A 107 14.63 10.33 7.23
N ILE A 108 14.97 10.65 8.48
CA ILE A 108 15.74 11.86 8.80
C ILE A 108 17.20 11.72 8.33
N GLU A 109 17.79 10.53 8.52
CA GLU A 109 19.22 10.28 8.29
C GLU A 109 19.50 9.54 6.97
N TYR A 110 18.63 8.61 6.57
CA TYR A 110 18.88 7.66 5.46
C TYR A 110 18.04 7.92 4.21
N LYS A 111 17.41 9.08 4.09
CA LYS A 111 16.59 9.41 2.92
C LYS A 111 17.44 9.43 1.65
N GLY A 112 17.14 8.51 0.73
CA GLY A 112 17.88 8.36 -0.53
C GLY A 112 19.26 7.71 -0.40
N ALA A 113 19.61 7.20 0.78
CA ALA A 113 20.91 6.56 1.05
C ALA A 113 20.85 5.02 1.06
N VAL A 114 19.67 4.43 0.80
CA VAL A 114 19.46 2.98 0.85
C VAL A 114 19.50 2.39 -0.56
N ASP A 115 20.49 1.54 -0.83
CA ASP A 115 20.66 0.91 -2.14
C ASP A 115 19.72 -0.29 -2.35
N VAL A 116 19.53 -1.11 -1.31
CA VAL A 116 18.78 -2.37 -1.40
C VAL A 116 17.92 -2.57 -0.16
N ILE A 117 16.66 -2.97 -0.38
CA ILE A 117 15.70 -3.32 0.67
C ILE A 117 15.24 -4.76 0.45
N TYR A 118 15.43 -5.61 1.46
CA TYR A 118 14.89 -6.97 1.50
C TYR A 118 13.84 -7.07 2.61
N ILE A 119 12.62 -7.47 2.26
CA ILE A 119 11.51 -7.67 3.19
C ILE A 119 10.81 -9.00 2.89
N ASP A 120 10.47 -9.74 3.95
CA ASP A 120 9.67 -10.97 3.88
C ASP A 120 8.37 -10.76 4.70
N PRO A 121 7.39 -10.01 4.17
CA PRO A 121 6.14 -9.73 4.89
C PRO A 121 5.28 -10.99 4.99
N PRO A 122 4.40 -11.10 6.01
CA PRO A 122 3.49 -12.23 6.13
C PRO A 122 2.53 -12.30 4.93
N TYR A 123 2.51 -13.44 4.24
CA TYR A 123 1.57 -13.70 3.14
C TYR A 123 0.16 -13.96 3.69
N ASN A 124 -0.85 -13.26 3.18
CA ASN A 124 -2.25 -13.39 3.60
C ASN A 124 -2.88 -14.69 3.06
N THR A 125 -2.39 -15.84 3.52
CA THR A 125 -2.73 -17.19 3.03
C THR A 125 -4.07 -17.73 3.56
N GLY A 126 -4.90 -16.90 4.20
CA GLY A 126 -6.20 -17.30 4.76
C GLY A 126 -6.10 -18.18 6.02
N ASN A 127 -4.89 -18.44 6.54
CA ASN A 127 -4.71 -19.15 7.79
C ASN A 127 -4.97 -18.20 8.99
N PRO A 128 -5.90 -18.53 9.92
CA PRO A 128 -6.30 -17.63 11.01
C PRO A 128 -5.18 -17.29 12.00
N SER A 129 -4.07 -18.04 12.00
CA SER A 129 -2.86 -17.68 12.76
C SER A 129 -2.23 -16.36 12.32
N TYR A 130 -2.35 -15.99 11.03
CA TYR A 130 -1.81 -14.75 10.47
C TYR A 130 -2.74 -13.55 10.62
N THR A 131 -4.07 -13.76 10.56
CA THR A 131 -5.07 -12.69 10.68
C THR A 131 -5.04 -12.01 12.06
N ARG A 132 -4.45 -12.65 13.08
CA ARG A 132 -4.35 -12.11 14.45
C ARG A 132 -3.10 -11.25 14.70
N MET A 133 -2.15 -11.19 13.76
CA MET A 133 -0.94 -10.36 13.93
C MET A 133 -1.22 -8.85 13.86
N ILE A 134 -2.32 -8.42 13.23
CA ILE A 134 -2.74 -7.00 13.21
C ILE A 134 -3.34 -6.53 14.54
N SER A 135 -3.49 -7.39 15.54
CA SER A 135 -4.12 -7.06 16.83
C SER A 135 -3.32 -7.50 18.07
N LYS A 136 -2.19 -8.19 17.91
CA LYS A 136 -1.29 -8.52 19.02
C LYS A 136 0.17 -8.47 18.59
N THR A 137 0.86 -7.42 19.02
CA THR A 137 2.32 -7.36 19.13
C THR A 137 2.77 -8.47 20.08
N LEU A 138 3.19 -9.61 19.53
CA LEU A 138 4.08 -10.59 20.15
C LEU A 138 4.46 -11.63 19.10
N LEU A 139 5.54 -11.38 18.37
CA LEU A 139 6.27 -12.43 17.68
C LEU A 139 7.48 -12.83 18.52
N ARG A 140 7.29 -13.85 19.36
CA ARG A 140 8.39 -14.77 19.68
C ARG A 140 8.44 -15.80 18.55
N ASN A 141 9.29 -15.56 17.56
CA ASN A 141 9.71 -16.59 16.63
C ASN A 141 11.22 -16.80 16.79
N THR A 142 11.58 -17.76 17.65
CA THR A 142 12.93 -18.32 17.67
C THR A 142 13.02 -19.35 16.55
N VAL A 143 13.46 -18.93 15.36
CA VAL A 143 13.88 -19.87 14.33
C VAL A 143 15.27 -20.37 14.73
N ARG A 144 15.35 -21.61 15.24
CA ARG A 144 16.64 -22.33 15.32
C ARG A 144 17.00 -22.79 13.91
N LEU A 145 17.80 -21.99 13.21
CA LEU A 145 18.54 -22.46 12.04
C LEU A 145 19.72 -23.32 12.53
N PRO A 146 20.04 -24.45 11.86
CA PRO A 146 21.24 -25.21 12.17
C PRO A 146 22.46 -24.32 11.97
N ALA A 147 23.35 -24.30 12.96
CA ALA A 147 24.57 -23.51 12.95
C ALA A 147 25.43 -23.88 11.73
N ARG A 148 25.39 -23.04 10.68
CA ARG A 148 26.40 -23.07 9.61
C ARG A 148 27.61 -22.28 10.09
N PRO A 149 28.82 -22.84 10.11
CA PRO A 149 30.00 -22.15 10.57
C PRO A 149 30.57 -21.30 9.43
N CYS A 150 29.87 -20.26 8.98
CA CYS A 150 30.34 -19.37 7.90
C CYS A 150 29.65 -18.00 7.88
N ALA A 151 29.07 -17.53 8.99
CA ALA A 151 28.64 -16.13 9.07
C ALA A 151 29.85 -15.27 9.43
N PRO A 152 30.15 -14.17 8.71
CA PRO A 152 31.08 -13.17 9.23
C PRO A 152 30.55 -12.74 10.60
N THR A 153 31.31 -13.00 11.65
CA THR A 153 30.92 -12.61 13.01
C THR A 153 30.71 -11.11 12.99
N LEU A 154 29.52 -10.64 13.34
CA LEU A 154 29.26 -9.22 13.54
C LEU A 154 30.29 -8.72 14.54
N LYS A 155 31.10 -7.74 14.16
CA LYS A 155 32.16 -7.18 15.02
C LYS A 155 31.82 -5.81 15.58
N ARG A 156 30.76 -5.17 15.07
CA ARG A 156 30.29 -3.87 15.52
C ARG A 156 28.78 -3.74 15.28
N LEU A 157 28.01 -3.60 16.36
CA LEU A 157 26.56 -3.52 16.32
C LEU A 157 26.06 -2.47 17.31
N ASP A 158 25.27 -1.52 16.81
CA ASP A 158 24.46 -0.62 17.62
C ASP A 158 23.03 -1.15 17.70
N ALA A 159 22.64 -1.62 18.89
CA ALA A 159 21.25 -1.99 19.18
C ALA A 159 20.48 -0.76 19.66
N ILE A 160 19.34 -0.49 19.03
CA ILE A 160 18.51 0.69 19.26
C ILE A 160 17.10 0.21 19.54
N THR A 161 16.51 0.68 20.63
CA THR A 161 15.12 0.41 20.98
C THR A 161 14.28 1.64 20.66
N LEU A 162 13.11 1.43 20.06
CA LEU A 162 12.10 2.48 19.96
C LEU A 162 11.44 2.72 21.31
N THR A 163 11.46 3.95 21.77
CA THR A 163 10.88 4.38 23.05
C THR A 163 9.98 5.61 22.88
N GLY A 164 9.08 5.81 23.85
CA GLY A 164 7.97 6.76 23.80
C GLY A 164 6.65 6.03 23.65
#